data_AF-A0A962SSS1-F1
#
_entry.id   AF-A0A962SSS1-F1
#
_cell.length_a   1.000
_cell.length_b   1.000
_cell.length_c   1.000
_cell.angle_alpha   90.00
_cell.angle_beta   90.00
_cell.angle_gamma   90.00
#
_symmetry.space_group_name_H-M   'P 1'
#
loop_
_entity.id
_entity.type
_entity.pdbx_description
1 polymer ?
#
loop_
_entity_poly.entity_id
_entity_poly.type
_entity_poly.pdbx_seq_one_letter_code
_entity_poly.pdbx_strand_id
1 'polypeptide(L)'
;MATANRMIQKGSTGADVKLLQGLLNQKVPLPKLPQGKKLVEDGIFGSKTDAATRTFQQMKGLKVDGIVGPKTWGALGVTYTGPGAMPAPPAGKPKFEEKKPKDGFDGAVNPPWQMVPMSGQKTVILKNAANLNVVSRNPGIATVEDVPKCFVHGGRELIIKGKTKGTTFIDVKNGATTVASLEIAVKTKKTIQASFHLVEDNAGHKTSRSASSVDGWVKTMNDIFLPQANIQVTKKRAISVKINKDLGTVVRFSKHLPGVPASEHEWDLVTAKGDASADFNVFFVWEYEQDINPNHDDTDAGTLGKNCIFEDHAGTNVGDTLAHELGHTLGVNDFYGAAEKPLLMYGITDQRGQKIPKAHANTMNP
;
A
#
# COMPACT_ATOMS: atom_id res chain seq x y z
N MET A 1 20.48 -46.07 -2.30
CA MET A 1 20.94 -44.71 -2.70
C MET A 1 19.73 -43.78 -2.71
N ALA A 2 19.91 -42.50 -2.39
CA ALA A 2 18.81 -41.53 -2.48
C ALA A 2 18.43 -41.31 -3.96
N THR A 3 17.14 -41.10 -4.23
CA THR A 3 16.61 -40.86 -5.58
C THR A 3 15.90 -39.52 -5.63
N ALA A 4 16.07 -38.76 -6.71
CA ALA A 4 15.32 -37.54 -7.01
C ALA A 4 14.62 -37.68 -8.36
N ASN A 5 13.35 -37.27 -8.45
CA ASN A 5 12.53 -37.42 -9.66
C ASN A 5 12.14 -36.08 -10.31
N ARG A 6 12.68 -34.96 -9.83
CA ARG A 6 12.42 -33.63 -10.40
C ARG A 6 13.60 -32.68 -10.24
N MET A 7 13.67 -31.71 -11.14
CA MET A 7 14.62 -30.61 -11.02
C MET A 7 14.11 -29.60 -9.99
N ILE A 8 15.00 -29.08 -9.15
CA ILE A 8 14.65 -28.08 -8.14
C ILE A 8 15.56 -26.87 -8.25
N GLN A 9 15.03 -25.71 -7.89
CA GLN A 9 15.77 -24.45 -7.81
C GLN A 9 15.11 -23.51 -6.81
N LYS A 10 15.63 -22.28 -6.67
CA LYS A 10 15.04 -21.25 -5.83
C LYS A 10 13.52 -21.15 -6.01
N GLY A 11 12.78 -21.21 -4.90
CA GLY A 11 11.31 -21.24 -4.85
C GLY A 11 10.71 -22.66 -4.83
N SER A 12 11.48 -23.70 -5.12
CA SER A 12 11.04 -25.09 -4.90
C SER A 12 10.90 -25.38 -3.41
N THR A 13 9.97 -26.26 -3.05
CA THR A 13 9.81 -26.75 -1.67
C THR A 13 9.68 -28.28 -1.62
N GLY A 14 9.68 -28.86 -0.42
CA GLY A 14 9.37 -30.27 -0.18
C GLY A 14 10.59 -31.16 0.10
N ALA A 15 10.37 -32.47 0.12
CA ALA A 15 11.37 -33.45 0.57
C ALA A 15 12.67 -33.41 -0.24
N ASP A 16 12.62 -33.23 -1.56
CA ASP A 16 13.84 -33.16 -2.39
C ASP A 16 14.71 -31.94 -2.05
N VAL A 17 14.08 -30.83 -1.64
CA VAL A 17 14.81 -29.64 -1.21
C VAL A 17 15.47 -29.88 0.13
N LYS A 18 14.78 -30.56 1.06
CA LYS A 18 15.35 -30.92 2.35
C LYS A 18 16.55 -31.85 2.18
N LEU A 19 16.42 -32.83 1.28
CA LEU A 19 17.52 -33.71 0.86
C LEU A 19 18.70 -32.90 0.31
N LEU A 20 18.45 -31.96 -0.61
CA LEU A 20 19.49 -31.07 -1.13
C LEU A 20 20.19 -30.29 -0.01
N GLN A 21 19.44 -29.67 0.90
CA GLN A 21 20.01 -28.86 1.98
C GLN A 21 20.95 -29.70 2.87
N GLY A 22 20.54 -30.92 3.23
CA GLY A 22 21.39 -31.85 3.98
C GLY A 22 22.64 -32.28 3.21
N LEU A 23 22.52 -32.54 1.90
CA LEU A 23 23.67 -32.88 1.06
C LEU A 23 24.63 -31.70 0.90
N LEU A 24 24.13 -30.47 0.71
CA LEU A 24 24.97 -29.27 0.63
C LEU A 24 25.71 -29.01 1.94
N ASN A 25 25.05 -29.21 3.10
CA ASN A 25 25.68 -29.14 4.42
C ASN A 25 26.84 -30.13 4.61
N GLN A 26 26.83 -31.25 3.89
CA GLN A 26 27.89 -32.27 3.92
C GLN A 26 28.99 -32.02 2.87
N LYS A 27 28.61 -31.56 1.67
CA LYS A 27 29.49 -31.52 0.49
C LYS A 27 30.14 -30.16 0.24
N VAL A 28 29.62 -29.08 0.82
CA VAL A 28 30.19 -27.73 0.74
C VAL A 28 30.90 -27.40 2.07
N PRO A 29 32.21 -27.08 2.06
CA PRO A 29 32.93 -26.68 3.25
C PRO A 29 32.29 -25.46 3.94
N LEU A 30 32.21 -25.47 5.27
CA LEU A 30 31.57 -24.40 6.07
C LEU A 30 31.99 -22.97 5.65
N PRO A 31 33.28 -22.66 5.41
CA PRO A 31 33.69 -21.30 5.01
C PRO A 31 33.10 -20.84 3.67
N LYS A 32 32.64 -21.78 2.82
CA LYS A 32 32.06 -21.50 1.50
C LYS A 32 30.53 -21.52 1.51
N LEU A 33 29.90 -21.94 2.60
CA LEU A 33 28.46 -21.81 2.77
C LEU A 33 28.07 -20.35 3.09
N PRO A 34 26.84 -19.93 2.76
CA PRO A 34 26.36 -18.59 3.06
C PRO A 34 26.54 -18.24 4.55
N GLN A 35 27.16 -17.09 4.81
CA GLN A 35 27.49 -16.60 6.16
C GLN A 35 28.35 -17.57 7.00
N GLY A 36 29.04 -18.53 6.40
CA GLY A 36 29.87 -19.50 7.12
C GLY A 36 29.06 -20.49 7.98
N LYS A 37 27.76 -20.65 7.73
CA LYS A 37 26.84 -21.46 8.54
C LYS A 37 26.17 -22.56 7.71
N LYS A 38 25.82 -23.66 8.39
CA LYS A 38 24.97 -24.71 7.80
C LYS A 38 23.61 -24.14 7.40
N LEU A 39 23.08 -24.65 6.29
CA LEU A 39 21.71 -24.43 5.86
C LEU A 39 20.74 -25.08 6.86
N VAL A 40 19.60 -24.43 7.08
CA VAL A 40 18.47 -25.06 7.75
C VAL A 40 17.82 -26.04 6.77
N GLU A 41 17.58 -27.27 7.20
CA GLU A 41 16.94 -28.33 6.40
C GLU A 41 15.40 -28.25 6.51
N ASP A 42 14.86 -27.09 6.13
CA ASP A 42 13.44 -26.76 6.21
C ASP A 42 12.64 -27.21 4.97
N GLY A 43 13.31 -27.74 3.95
CA GLY A 43 12.69 -28.13 2.69
C GLY A 43 12.27 -26.93 1.85
N ILE A 44 12.83 -25.74 2.06
CA ILE A 44 12.54 -24.54 1.29
C ILE A 44 13.78 -24.03 0.57
N PHE A 45 13.70 -23.95 -0.76
CA PHE A 45 14.83 -23.54 -1.59
C PHE A 45 14.87 -22.02 -1.64
N GLY A 46 15.34 -21.41 -0.55
CA GLY A 46 15.51 -19.96 -0.42
C GLY A 46 16.82 -19.43 -1.02
N SER A 47 17.10 -18.15 -0.77
CA SER A 47 18.31 -17.47 -1.24
C SER A 47 19.61 -18.12 -0.73
N LYS A 48 19.62 -18.61 0.51
CA LYS A 48 20.79 -19.31 1.07
C LYS A 48 21.03 -20.66 0.39
N THR A 49 19.97 -21.43 0.13
CA THR A 49 20.08 -22.69 -0.61
C THR A 49 20.57 -22.43 -2.04
N ASP A 50 20.06 -21.40 -2.72
CA ASP A 50 20.54 -21.00 -4.06
C ASP A 50 22.02 -20.62 -4.07
N ALA A 51 22.46 -19.80 -3.12
CA ALA A 51 23.88 -19.46 -3.00
C ALA A 51 24.75 -20.71 -2.75
N ALA A 52 24.33 -21.61 -1.86
CA ALA A 52 25.05 -22.86 -1.60
C ALA A 52 25.05 -23.81 -2.80
N THR A 53 23.94 -23.93 -3.54
CA THR A 53 23.85 -24.69 -4.78
C THR A 53 24.82 -24.15 -5.82
N ARG A 54 24.86 -22.83 -6.02
CA ARG A 54 25.79 -22.19 -6.97
C ARG A 54 27.24 -22.42 -6.58
N THR A 55 27.58 -22.29 -5.29
CA THR A 55 28.91 -22.64 -4.77
C THR A 55 29.26 -24.09 -5.06
N PHE A 56 28.34 -25.03 -4.82
CA PHE A 56 28.57 -26.44 -5.11
C PHE A 56 28.77 -26.70 -6.59
N GLN A 57 27.94 -26.12 -7.46
CA GLN A 57 28.08 -26.21 -8.91
C GLN A 57 29.44 -25.70 -9.37
N GLN A 58 29.88 -24.55 -8.85
CA GLN A 58 31.21 -23.99 -9.14
C GLN A 58 32.32 -24.95 -8.70
N MET A 59 32.26 -25.51 -7.49
CA MET A 59 33.24 -26.47 -6.97
C MET A 59 33.33 -27.77 -7.80
N LYS A 60 32.26 -28.13 -8.49
CA LYS A 60 32.17 -29.35 -9.32
C LYS A 60 32.39 -29.09 -10.80
N GLY A 61 32.73 -27.86 -11.21
CA GLY A 61 32.90 -27.49 -12.61
C GLY A 61 31.59 -27.60 -13.42
N LEU A 62 30.44 -27.47 -12.76
CA LEU A 62 29.12 -27.48 -13.39
C LEU A 62 28.73 -26.06 -13.81
N LYS A 63 27.73 -25.96 -14.69
CA LYS A 63 27.07 -24.69 -15.00
C LYS A 63 26.49 -24.08 -13.71
N VAL A 64 26.88 -22.85 -13.38
CA VAL A 64 26.48 -22.16 -12.15
C VAL A 64 25.13 -21.45 -12.36
N ASP A 65 24.08 -22.23 -12.63
CA ASP A 65 22.74 -21.73 -12.91
C ASP A 65 21.79 -21.76 -11.70
N GLY A 66 22.19 -22.42 -10.60
CA GLY A 66 21.37 -22.61 -9.40
C GLY A 66 20.28 -23.68 -9.57
N ILE A 67 20.28 -24.40 -10.69
CA ILE A 67 19.34 -25.48 -10.99
C ILE A 67 19.94 -26.82 -10.58
N VAL A 68 19.25 -27.53 -9.70
CA VAL A 68 19.60 -28.89 -9.31
C VAL A 68 18.88 -29.85 -10.24
N GLY A 69 19.51 -30.07 -11.41
CA GLY A 69 19.11 -31.05 -12.42
C GLY A 69 19.94 -32.34 -12.38
N PRO A 70 19.79 -33.23 -13.39
CA PRO A 70 20.46 -34.54 -13.40
C PRO A 70 21.96 -34.50 -13.11
N LYS A 71 22.68 -33.53 -13.69
CA LYS A 71 24.13 -33.36 -13.48
C LYS A 71 24.48 -32.97 -12.04
N THR A 72 23.71 -32.03 -11.45
CA THR A 72 23.91 -31.58 -10.08
C THR A 72 23.55 -32.69 -9.08
N TRP A 73 22.43 -33.39 -9.30
CA TRP A 73 22.03 -34.54 -8.48
C TRP A 73 23.06 -35.68 -8.53
N GLY A 74 23.54 -36.03 -9.73
CA GLY A 74 24.59 -37.04 -9.89
C GLY A 74 25.87 -36.65 -9.15
N ALA A 75 26.30 -35.38 -9.25
CA ALA A 75 27.48 -34.89 -8.50
C ALA A 75 27.29 -34.90 -6.96
N LEU A 76 26.04 -34.86 -6.48
CA LEU A 76 25.69 -35.00 -5.07
C LEU A 76 25.55 -36.48 -4.62
N GLY A 77 25.63 -37.44 -5.55
CA GLY A 77 25.47 -38.88 -5.28
C GLY A 77 24.01 -39.35 -5.23
N VAL A 78 23.10 -38.63 -5.89
CA VAL A 78 21.67 -38.93 -5.95
C VAL A 78 21.30 -39.46 -7.33
N THR A 79 20.61 -40.60 -7.39
CA THR A 79 20.10 -41.15 -8.65
C THR A 79 18.95 -40.27 -9.15
N TYR A 80 19.01 -39.80 -10.38
CA TYR A 80 17.98 -38.96 -10.97
C TYR A 80 17.10 -39.75 -11.94
N THR A 81 15.78 -39.77 -11.71
CA THR A 81 14.80 -40.50 -12.54
C THR A 81 13.76 -39.58 -13.20
N GLY A 82 13.93 -38.26 -13.07
CA GLY A 82 13.02 -37.26 -13.61
C GLY A 82 13.33 -36.82 -15.04
N PRO A 83 12.55 -35.87 -15.59
CA PRO A 83 12.78 -35.30 -16.92
C PRO A 83 14.09 -34.48 -16.99
N GLY A 84 14.79 -34.53 -18.12
CA GLY A 84 16.10 -33.87 -18.31
C GLY A 84 16.07 -32.34 -18.42
N ALA A 85 14.88 -31.74 -18.47
CA ALA A 85 14.67 -30.29 -18.57
C ALA A 85 13.68 -29.84 -17.51
N MET A 86 13.87 -28.61 -17.02
CA MET A 86 12.97 -28.04 -16.03
C MET A 86 11.63 -27.76 -16.71
N PRO A 87 10.48 -27.96 -16.02
CA PRO A 87 9.20 -27.57 -16.58
C PRO A 87 9.27 -26.10 -17.01
N ALA A 88 8.79 -25.81 -18.22
CA ALA A 88 8.66 -24.44 -18.68
C ALA A 88 7.88 -23.64 -17.63
N PRO A 89 8.18 -22.33 -17.45
CA PRO A 89 7.32 -21.46 -16.67
C PRO A 89 5.86 -21.63 -17.11
N PRO A 90 4.88 -21.52 -16.20
CA PRO A 90 3.47 -21.49 -16.56
C PRO A 90 3.22 -20.53 -17.73
N ALA A 91 2.36 -20.91 -18.67
CA ALA A 91 2.05 -20.08 -19.83
C ALA A 91 1.57 -18.67 -19.40
N GLY A 92 2.23 -17.62 -19.90
CA GLY A 92 1.87 -16.23 -19.63
C GLY A 92 3.06 -15.34 -19.23
N LYS A 93 2.94 -14.02 -19.44
CA LYS A 93 3.94 -13.05 -18.97
C LYS A 93 3.90 -12.95 -17.44
N PRO A 94 5.04 -12.76 -16.74
CA PRO A 94 5.06 -12.48 -15.32
C PRO A 94 4.19 -11.27 -14.98
N LYS A 95 3.39 -11.38 -13.91
CA LYS A 95 2.42 -10.35 -13.54
C LYS A 95 2.41 -10.14 -12.03
N PHE A 96 2.60 -8.90 -11.61
CA PHE A 96 2.43 -8.50 -10.22
C PHE A 96 0.95 -8.26 -9.89
N GLU A 97 0.54 -8.68 -8.71
CA GLU A 97 -0.83 -8.50 -8.21
C GLU A 97 -0.80 -8.10 -6.73
N GLU A 98 -1.80 -7.31 -6.34
CA GLU A 98 -1.99 -6.93 -4.94
C GLU A 98 -2.32 -8.16 -4.08
N LYS A 99 -1.78 -8.19 -2.86
CA LYS A 99 -2.10 -9.28 -1.93
C LYS A 99 -3.46 -9.09 -1.28
N LYS A 100 -3.82 -7.83 -1.01
CA LYS A 100 -5.08 -7.41 -0.37
C LYS A 100 -5.58 -6.14 -1.04
N PRO A 101 -6.90 -5.93 -1.12
CA PRO A 101 -7.45 -4.66 -1.57
C PRO A 101 -6.89 -3.50 -0.75
N LYS A 102 -6.60 -2.37 -1.42
CA LYS A 102 -6.14 -1.12 -0.79
C LYS A 102 -4.80 -1.25 -0.05
N ASP A 103 -3.92 -2.16 -0.48
CA ASP A 103 -2.60 -2.33 0.14
C ASP A 103 -1.49 -1.46 -0.49
N GLY A 104 -1.89 -0.40 -1.22
CA GLY A 104 -0.97 0.55 -1.87
C GLY A 104 -0.38 0.06 -3.19
N PHE A 105 -1.01 -0.93 -3.81
CA PHE A 105 -0.67 -1.42 -5.15
C PHE A 105 -1.51 -0.72 -6.21
N ASP A 106 -0.86 -0.27 -7.27
CA ASP A 106 -1.50 0.29 -8.45
C ASP A 106 -1.08 -0.49 -9.69
N GLY A 107 -1.95 -1.40 -10.13
CA GLY A 107 -1.76 -2.22 -11.33
C GLY A 107 -2.27 -1.57 -12.61
N ALA A 108 -2.87 -0.37 -12.56
CA ALA A 108 -3.36 0.33 -13.74
C ALA A 108 -2.25 1.10 -14.46
N VAL A 109 -1.16 1.41 -13.77
CA VAL A 109 0.03 2.05 -14.33
C VAL A 109 1.04 1.03 -14.86
N ASN A 110 1.88 1.45 -15.81
CA ASN A 110 2.93 0.60 -16.39
C ASN A 110 4.31 1.26 -16.28
N PRO A 111 5.30 0.65 -15.58
CA PRO A 111 5.16 -0.57 -14.80
C PRO A 111 4.16 -0.40 -13.64
N PRO A 112 3.57 -1.49 -13.11
CA PRO A 112 2.75 -1.43 -11.90
C PRO A 112 3.57 -0.83 -10.75
N TRP A 113 2.86 -0.32 -9.75
CA TRP A 113 3.47 0.43 -8.64
C TRP A 113 3.05 -0.11 -7.27
N GLN A 114 3.95 -0.05 -6.30
CA GLN A 114 3.70 -0.40 -4.91
C GLN A 114 4.31 0.63 -3.96
N MET A 115 3.48 1.25 -3.13
CA MET A 115 3.93 2.01 -1.97
C MET A 115 4.51 1.06 -0.91
N VAL A 116 5.68 1.35 -0.35
CA VAL A 116 6.24 0.62 0.79
C VAL A 116 6.63 1.59 1.91
N PRO A 117 6.23 1.37 3.17
CA PRO A 117 6.66 2.22 4.27
C PRO A 117 8.17 2.07 4.54
N MET A 118 8.87 3.18 4.77
CA MET A 118 10.26 3.15 5.24
C MET A 118 10.36 2.39 6.57
N SER A 119 11.33 1.48 6.68
CA SER A 119 11.48 0.55 7.81
C SER A 119 10.31 -0.43 8.02
N GLY A 120 9.37 -0.50 7.08
CA GLY A 120 8.30 -1.50 7.07
C GLY A 120 8.37 -2.38 5.82
N GLN A 121 7.29 -3.12 5.58
CA GLN A 121 7.23 -4.07 4.47
C GLN A 121 5.83 -4.17 3.86
N LYS A 122 5.79 -4.64 2.62
CA LYS A 122 4.58 -5.02 1.89
C LYS A 122 4.74 -6.41 1.29
N THR A 123 3.61 -7.07 1.07
CA THR A 123 3.57 -8.34 0.36
C THR A 123 2.87 -8.15 -0.98
N VAL A 124 3.51 -8.59 -2.06
CA VAL A 124 2.93 -8.62 -3.41
C VAL A 124 2.91 -10.04 -3.94
N ILE A 125 1.93 -10.34 -4.79
CA ILE A 125 1.85 -11.61 -5.51
C ILE A 125 2.54 -11.45 -6.86
N LEU A 126 3.27 -12.47 -7.29
CA LEU A 126 3.89 -12.56 -8.60
C LEU A 126 3.47 -13.86 -9.29
N LYS A 127 2.61 -13.75 -10.31
CA LYS A 127 2.13 -14.85 -11.14
C LYS A 127 3.11 -15.13 -12.29
N ASN A 128 3.04 -16.34 -12.84
CA ASN A 128 3.76 -16.76 -14.05
C ASN A 128 5.28 -16.51 -14.02
N ALA A 129 5.86 -16.55 -12.81
CA ALA A 129 7.28 -16.32 -12.59
C ALA A 129 7.93 -17.46 -11.81
N ALA A 130 7.34 -18.66 -11.90
CA ALA A 130 8.07 -19.86 -11.53
C ALA A 130 9.40 -19.84 -12.28
N ASN A 131 10.48 -20.20 -11.61
CA ASN A 131 11.79 -20.36 -12.24
C ASN A 131 12.48 -19.06 -12.70
N LEU A 132 11.92 -17.89 -12.38
CA LEU A 132 12.52 -16.59 -12.71
C LEU A 132 13.25 -15.97 -11.51
N ASN A 133 14.26 -15.17 -11.78
CA ASN A 133 14.95 -14.43 -10.73
C ASN A 133 14.18 -13.15 -10.40
N VAL A 134 14.07 -12.82 -9.12
CA VAL A 134 13.45 -11.56 -8.67
C VAL A 134 14.52 -10.81 -7.89
N VAL A 135 14.83 -9.60 -8.34
CA VAL A 135 15.94 -8.80 -7.82
C VAL A 135 15.49 -7.36 -7.60
N SER A 136 15.97 -6.74 -6.52
CA SER A 136 15.87 -5.29 -6.38
C SER A 136 16.98 -4.62 -7.16
N ARG A 137 16.64 -3.61 -7.95
CA ARG A 137 17.61 -2.80 -8.70
C ARG A 137 18.47 -1.93 -7.78
N ASN A 138 17.90 -1.50 -6.66
CA ASN A 138 18.62 -0.79 -5.60
C ASN A 138 18.18 -1.32 -4.21
N PRO A 139 18.91 -2.31 -3.68
CA PRO A 139 18.67 -2.86 -2.33
C PRO A 139 18.81 -1.85 -1.19
N GLY A 140 19.50 -0.73 -1.42
CA GLY A 140 19.62 0.37 -0.45
C GLY A 140 18.32 1.16 -0.27
N ILE A 141 17.43 1.16 -1.27
CA ILE A 141 16.10 1.76 -1.18
C ILE A 141 15.07 0.73 -0.72
N ALA A 142 15.01 -0.42 -1.39
CA ALA A 142 14.11 -1.51 -1.01
C ALA A 142 14.72 -2.88 -1.31
N THR A 143 14.51 -3.86 -0.44
CA THR A 143 14.92 -5.25 -0.66
C THR A 143 13.70 -6.11 -0.98
N VAL A 144 13.91 -7.21 -1.71
CA VAL A 144 12.86 -8.21 -2.00
C VAL A 144 13.31 -9.61 -1.58
N GLU A 145 12.41 -10.36 -0.97
CA GLU A 145 12.60 -11.76 -0.64
C GLU A 145 11.35 -12.57 -0.99
N ASP A 146 11.52 -13.81 -1.43
CA ASP A 146 10.41 -14.75 -1.60
C ASP A 146 9.90 -15.18 -0.23
N VAL A 147 8.58 -15.24 -0.05
CA VAL A 147 7.99 -15.93 1.10
C VAL A 147 8.27 -17.42 0.95
N PRO A 148 8.94 -18.05 1.94
CA PRO A 148 9.25 -19.47 1.90
C PRO A 148 8.01 -20.32 2.29
N LYS A 149 6.93 -20.27 1.50
CA LYS A 149 5.71 -21.08 1.69
C LYS A 149 5.13 -21.58 0.35
N CYS A 150 4.37 -22.67 0.41
CA CYS A 150 3.66 -23.25 -0.74
C CYS A 150 2.60 -22.29 -1.30
N PHE A 151 2.57 -22.16 -2.62
CA PHE A 151 1.75 -21.22 -3.37
C PHE A 151 0.33 -21.74 -3.56
N VAL A 152 -0.52 -21.57 -2.53
CA VAL A 152 -1.94 -21.96 -2.57
C VAL A 152 -2.74 -21.29 -3.70
N HIS A 153 -2.20 -20.19 -4.26
CA HIS A 153 -2.86 -19.33 -5.24
C HIS A 153 -2.17 -19.38 -6.62
N GLY A 154 -1.24 -20.31 -6.86
CA GLY A 154 -0.57 -20.49 -8.16
C GLY A 154 0.46 -19.41 -8.53
N GLY A 155 0.96 -18.62 -7.58
CA GLY A 155 2.03 -17.64 -7.81
C GLY A 155 2.88 -17.37 -6.58
N ARG A 156 4.03 -16.72 -6.76
CA ARG A 156 4.98 -16.39 -5.70
C ARG A 156 4.46 -15.26 -4.81
N GLU A 157 4.70 -15.34 -3.52
CA GLU A 157 4.53 -14.17 -2.64
C GLU A 157 5.90 -13.55 -2.39
N LEU A 158 6.00 -12.24 -2.53
CA LEU A 158 7.23 -11.48 -2.35
C LEU A 158 7.05 -10.50 -1.18
N ILE A 159 7.95 -10.53 -0.21
CA ILE A 159 8.06 -9.49 0.81
C ILE A 159 9.03 -8.44 0.32
N ILE A 160 8.54 -7.20 0.22
CA ILE A 160 9.33 -6.03 -0.15
C ILE A 160 9.50 -5.17 1.10
N LYS A 161 10.74 -4.96 1.52
CA LYS A 161 11.08 -4.18 2.73
C LYS A 161 11.65 -2.83 2.32
N GLY A 162 11.05 -1.75 2.81
CA GLY A 162 11.52 -0.38 2.58
C GLY A 162 12.70 -0.07 3.50
N LYS A 163 13.76 0.54 2.95
CA LYS A 163 14.99 0.87 3.67
C LYS A 163 15.18 2.38 3.79
N THR A 164 15.32 3.05 2.67
CA THR A 164 15.51 4.51 2.60
C THR A 164 14.46 5.11 1.68
N LYS A 165 13.98 6.31 2.01
CA LYS A 165 13.04 7.06 1.16
C LYS A 165 13.61 7.17 -0.27
N GLY A 166 12.78 6.84 -1.25
CA GLY A 166 13.15 6.93 -2.66
C GLY A 166 12.42 5.93 -3.54
N THR A 167 12.73 5.96 -4.83
CA THR A 167 12.13 5.08 -5.84
C THR A 167 13.14 4.06 -6.34
N THR A 168 12.72 2.81 -6.47
CA THR A 168 13.50 1.71 -7.06
C THR A 168 12.58 0.76 -7.81
N PHE A 169 13.14 -0.32 -8.36
CA PHE A 169 12.39 -1.33 -9.08
C PHE A 169 12.69 -2.71 -8.55
N ILE A 170 11.66 -3.55 -8.47
CA ILE A 170 11.81 -5.00 -8.38
C ILE A 170 11.69 -5.56 -9.79
N ASP A 171 12.79 -6.09 -10.31
CA ASP A 171 12.87 -6.66 -11.65
C ASP A 171 12.71 -8.18 -11.58
N VAL A 172 11.87 -8.70 -12.47
CA VAL A 172 11.78 -10.13 -12.78
C VAL A 172 12.70 -10.40 -13.96
N LYS A 173 13.67 -11.29 -13.78
CA LYS A 173 14.77 -11.57 -14.69
C LYS A 173 14.69 -13.01 -15.21
N ASN A 174 14.81 -13.16 -16.52
CA ASN A 174 15.12 -14.42 -17.19
C ASN A 174 16.55 -14.35 -17.72
N GLY A 175 17.50 -14.94 -16.99
CA GLY A 175 18.92 -14.69 -17.23
C GLY A 175 19.24 -13.19 -17.05
N ALA A 176 19.82 -12.56 -18.07
CA ALA A 176 20.14 -11.13 -18.06
C ALA A 176 18.93 -10.22 -18.37
N THR A 177 17.91 -10.76 -19.03
CA THR A 177 16.77 -9.99 -19.56
C THR A 177 15.74 -9.69 -18.49
N THR A 178 15.32 -8.43 -18.38
CA THR A 178 14.13 -8.04 -17.58
C THR A 178 12.86 -8.38 -18.36
N VAL A 179 11.98 -9.17 -17.75
CA VAL A 179 10.71 -9.62 -18.36
C VAL A 179 9.47 -9.02 -17.69
N ALA A 180 9.63 -8.44 -16.50
CA ALA A 180 8.65 -7.60 -15.83
C ALA A 180 9.35 -6.71 -14.79
N SER A 181 8.75 -5.59 -14.44
CA SER A 181 9.21 -4.70 -13.37
C SER A 181 8.03 -4.23 -12.53
N LEU A 182 8.27 -4.04 -11.24
CA LEU A 182 7.37 -3.38 -10.29
C LEU A 182 8.10 -2.14 -9.76
N GLU A 183 7.52 -0.96 -9.95
CA GLU A 183 8.03 0.27 -9.36
C GLU A 183 7.71 0.31 -7.87
N ILE A 184 8.72 0.60 -7.05
CA ILE A 184 8.60 0.71 -5.60
C ILE A 184 8.86 2.15 -5.21
N ALA A 185 7.92 2.76 -4.50
CA ALA A 185 8.14 4.02 -3.81
C ALA A 185 8.21 3.77 -2.30
N VAL A 186 9.40 3.93 -1.73
CA VAL A 186 9.58 3.89 -0.28
C VAL A 186 9.30 5.27 0.29
N LYS A 187 8.27 5.39 1.12
CA LYS A 187 7.81 6.67 1.68
C LYS A 187 8.04 6.74 3.19
N THR A 188 8.49 7.89 3.67
CA THR A 188 8.45 8.22 5.10
C THR A 188 7.01 8.33 5.57
N LYS A 189 6.75 7.99 6.84
CA LYS A 189 5.41 8.18 7.39
C LYS A 189 5.14 9.68 7.54
N LYS A 190 4.04 10.17 6.95
CA LYS A 190 3.53 11.53 7.15
C LYS A 190 2.43 11.50 8.19
N THR A 191 2.52 12.31 9.24
CA THR A 191 1.49 12.40 10.28
C THR A 191 0.67 13.67 10.08
N ILE A 192 -0.65 13.54 10.13
CA ILE A 192 -1.62 14.64 10.05
C ILE A 192 -2.30 14.76 11.41
N GLN A 193 -2.13 15.90 12.07
CA GLN A 193 -2.84 16.23 13.30
C GLN A 193 -4.18 16.87 12.96
N ALA A 194 -5.27 16.13 13.21
CA ALA A 194 -6.63 16.57 12.94
C ALA A 194 -7.33 17.07 14.22
N SER A 195 -7.90 18.27 14.17
CA SER A 195 -8.70 18.87 15.24
C SER A 195 -10.17 18.92 14.84
N PHE A 196 -11.03 18.39 15.70
CA PHE A 196 -12.48 18.27 15.45
C PHE A 196 -13.26 19.24 16.34
N HIS A 197 -14.17 19.99 15.75
CA HIS A 197 -14.92 21.06 16.39
C HIS A 197 -16.41 20.77 16.24
N LEU A 198 -17.11 20.54 17.36
CA LEU A 198 -18.55 20.32 17.40
C LEU A 198 -19.22 21.69 17.57
N VAL A 199 -19.81 22.21 16.49
CA VAL A 199 -20.25 23.61 16.44
C VAL A 199 -21.64 23.76 17.05
N GLU A 200 -21.79 24.80 17.86
CA GLU A 200 -23.07 25.35 18.30
C GLU A 200 -23.09 26.87 18.11
N ASP A 201 -24.27 27.45 17.95
CA ASP A 201 -24.47 28.89 17.79
C ASP A 201 -25.25 29.51 18.97
N ASN A 202 -25.56 30.81 18.91
CA ASN A 202 -26.30 31.50 19.96
C ASN A 202 -27.83 31.38 19.82
N ALA A 203 -28.34 30.92 18.68
CA ALA A 203 -29.76 30.68 18.43
C ALA A 203 -30.19 29.27 18.87
N GLY A 204 -29.24 28.42 19.26
CA GLY A 204 -29.48 27.08 19.77
C GLY A 204 -29.30 25.98 18.72
N HIS A 205 -28.87 26.33 17.51
CA HIS A 205 -28.45 25.35 16.51
C HIS A 205 -27.13 24.72 16.93
N LYS A 206 -27.02 23.40 16.74
CA LYS A 206 -25.81 22.65 17.06
C LYS A 206 -25.75 21.36 16.26
N THR A 207 -24.54 20.89 16.01
CA THR A 207 -24.36 19.53 15.49
C THR A 207 -24.90 18.48 16.47
N SER A 208 -25.51 17.45 15.91
CA SER A 208 -25.96 16.22 16.53
C SER A 208 -24.83 15.19 16.66
N ARG A 209 -23.70 15.40 15.98
CA ARG A 209 -22.52 14.54 16.06
C ARG A 209 -21.89 14.62 17.44
N SER A 210 -21.15 13.57 17.81
CA SER A 210 -20.53 13.43 19.14
C SER A 210 -19.02 13.24 19.04
N ALA A 211 -18.30 13.82 20.01
CA ALA A 211 -16.87 13.64 20.17
C ALA A 211 -16.47 12.16 20.34
N SER A 212 -17.38 11.31 20.84
CA SER A 212 -17.15 9.88 21.00
C SER A 212 -17.04 9.12 19.67
N SER A 213 -17.59 9.67 18.58
CA SER A 213 -17.54 9.05 17.25
C SER A 213 -16.22 9.31 16.51
N VAL A 214 -15.46 10.34 16.93
CA VAL A 214 -14.27 10.83 16.23
C VAL A 214 -13.19 9.76 16.08
N ASP A 215 -12.98 8.92 17.11
CA ASP A 215 -11.96 7.87 17.02
C ASP A 215 -12.31 6.82 15.97
N GLY A 216 -13.60 6.54 15.77
CA GLY A 216 -14.09 5.66 14.70
C GLY A 216 -13.78 6.22 13.32
N TRP A 217 -14.02 7.52 13.10
CA TRP A 217 -13.74 8.17 11.81
C TRP A 217 -12.24 8.27 11.53
N VAL A 218 -11.43 8.65 12.52
CA VAL A 218 -9.97 8.67 12.41
C VAL A 218 -9.43 7.26 12.09
N LYS A 219 -10.03 6.21 12.65
CA LYS A 219 -9.69 4.84 12.27
C LYS A 219 -10.00 4.57 10.80
N THR A 220 -11.20 4.90 10.31
CA THR A 220 -11.57 4.73 8.89
C THR A 220 -10.59 5.46 7.96
N MET A 221 -10.26 6.72 8.24
CA MET A 221 -9.26 7.48 7.47
C MET A 221 -7.91 6.76 7.44
N ASN A 222 -7.44 6.24 8.58
CA ASN A 222 -6.18 5.51 8.65
C ASN A 222 -6.21 4.17 7.90
N ASP A 223 -7.35 3.47 7.91
CA ASP A 223 -7.54 2.23 7.15
C ASP A 223 -7.43 2.46 5.63
N ILE A 224 -7.65 3.69 5.16
CA ILE A 224 -7.49 4.12 3.77
C ILE A 224 -6.05 4.61 3.51
N PHE A 225 -5.59 5.59 4.29
CA PHE A 225 -4.35 6.34 4.02
C PHE A 225 -3.06 5.60 4.38
N LEU A 226 -3.04 4.90 5.51
CA LEU A 226 -1.83 4.27 6.02
C LEU A 226 -1.33 3.16 5.07
N PRO A 227 -2.17 2.23 4.60
CA PRO A 227 -1.70 1.17 3.71
C PRO A 227 -1.42 1.63 2.28
N GLN A 228 -1.92 2.80 1.83
CA GLN A 228 -1.82 3.22 0.42
C GLN A 228 -0.87 4.39 0.18
N ALA A 229 -0.74 5.31 1.13
CA ALA A 229 0.09 6.51 1.01
C ALA A 229 1.08 6.70 2.18
N ASN A 230 1.07 5.81 3.19
CA ASN A 230 1.86 5.93 4.42
C ASN A 230 1.60 7.24 5.18
N ILE A 231 0.34 7.67 5.17
CA ILE A 231 -0.15 8.82 5.92
C ILE A 231 -0.92 8.32 7.13
N GLN A 232 -0.62 8.88 8.31
CA GLN A 232 -1.31 8.58 9.55
C GLN A 232 -2.04 9.82 10.05
N VAL A 233 -3.35 9.73 10.19
CA VAL A 233 -4.18 10.76 10.83
C VAL A 233 -4.20 10.50 12.33
N THR A 234 -3.98 11.54 13.12
CA THR A 234 -4.03 11.49 14.59
C THR A 234 -5.01 12.52 15.10
N LYS A 235 -5.91 12.12 16.01
CA LYS A 235 -6.81 13.03 16.70
C LYS A 235 -5.99 13.91 17.65
N LYS A 236 -5.94 15.21 17.37
CA LYS A 236 -5.31 16.21 18.23
C LYS A 236 -6.25 16.64 19.35
N ARG A 237 -7.50 16.96 19.00
CA ARG A 237 -8.58 17.27 19.94
C ARG A 237 -9.94 17.04 19.30
N ALA A 238 -10.96 16.85 20.13
CA ALA A 238 -12.36 16.91 19.76
C ALA A 238 -13.08 17.76 20.82
N ILE A 239 -13.57 18.94 20.44
CA ILE A 239 -14.09 19.93 21.39
C ILE A 239 -15.38 20.56 20.88
N SER A 240 -16.27 20.95 21.79
CA SER A 240 -17.40 21.83 21.46
C SER A 240 -16.92 23.26 21.24
N VAL A 241 -17.50 23.94 20.26
CA VAL A 241 -17.15 25.31 19.89
C VAL A 241 -18.43 26.12 19.73
N LYS A 242 -18.52 27.21 20.49
CA LYS A 242 -19.63 28.17 20.40
C LYS A 242 -19.29 29.34 19.50
N ILE A 243 -20.19 29.63 18.55
CA ILE A 243 -20.15 30.81 17.70
C ILE A 243 -21.11 31.85 18.26
N ASN A 244 -20.59 33.04 18.57
CA ASN A 244 -21.37 34.11 19.20
C ASN A 244 -22.21 34.90 18.17
N LYS A 245 -22.91 34.20 17.27
CA LYS A 245 -23.82 34.72 16.25
C LYS A 245 -24.91 33.68 16.02
N ASP A 246 -26.06 34.10 15.53
CA ASP A 246 -27.00 33.21 14.86
C ASP A 246 -26.45 32.92 13.46
N LEU A 247 -26.16 31.65 13.16
CA LEU A 247 -25.68 31.24 11.84
C LEU A 247 -26.83 30.85 10.89
N GLY A 248 -28.07 30.94 11.35
CA GLY A 248 -29.26 30.53 10.60
C GLY A 248 -29.42 29.02 10.51
N THR A 249 -30.39 28.58 9.72
CA THR A 249 -30.69 27.15 9.54
C THR A 249 -29.70 26.44 8.64
N VAL A 250 -28.82 27.16 7.93
CA VAL A 250 -27.84 26.63 6.97
C VAL A 250 -26.52 27.39 7.14
N VAL A 251 -25.40 26.68 7.31
CA VAL A 251 -24.06 27.29 7.29
C VAL A 251 -23.58 27.39 5.83
N ARG A 252 -23.43 28.62 5.31
CA ARG A 252 -23.10 28.83 3.89
C ARG A 252 -21.60 28.96 3.62
N PHE A 253 -21.14 28.33 2.53
CA PHE A 253 -19.86 28.62 1.89
C PHE A 253 -19.95 29.95 1.14
N SER A 254 -19.40 31.01 1.69
CA SER A 254 -20.04 32.31 1.48
C SER A 254 -19.14 33.39 0.94
N LYS A 255 -18.06 33.74 1.63
CA LYS A 255 -17.10 34.72 1.09
C LYS A 255 -16.44 34.25 -0.22
N HIS A 256 -16.46 32.94 -0.46
CA HIS A 256 -15.82 32.30 -1.59
C HIS A 256 -16.74 32.15 -2.81
N LEU A 257 -18.03 32.48 -2.67
CA LEU A 257 -18.99 32.53 -3.77
C LEU A 257 -19.24 33.99 -4.22
N PRO A 258 -19.21 34.28 -5.53
CA PRO A 258 -19.54 35.60 -6.03
C PRO A 258 -20.97 36.02 -5.65
N GLY A 259 -21.14 37.24 -5.11
CA GLY A 259 -22.45 37.84 -4.86
C GLY A 259 -23.08 37.55 -3.50
N VAL A 260 -22.40 36.84 -2.59
CA VAL A 260 -22.90 36.56 -1.25
C VAL A 260 -22.61 37.73 -0.28
N PRO A 261 -23.62 38.35 0.35
CA PRO A 261 -23.43 39.45 1.29
C PRO A 261 -22.58 39.06 2.51
N ALA A 262 -21.86 40.02 3.09
CA ALA A 262 -21.04 39.79 4.30
C ALA A 262 -21.84 39.28 5.51
N SER A 263 -23.14 39.57 5.56
CA SER A 263 -24.05 39.04 6.59
C SER A 263 -24.20 37.54 6.53
N GLU A 264 -23.95 36.94 5.37
CA GLU A 264 -24.07 35.52 5.06
C GLU A 264 -22.68 34.87 5.01
N HIS A 265 -21.64 35.42 5.67
CA HIS A 265 -20.28 34.87 5.69
C HIS A 265 -20.05 33.80 6.78
N GLU A 266 -20.98 32.84 6.95
CA GLU A 266 -20.96 31.87 8.07
C GLU A 266 -19.72 30.98 8.09
N TRP A 267 -19.23 30.51 6.93
CA TRP A 267 -18.00 29.72 6.81
C TRP A 267 -16.81 30.37 7.53
N ASP A 268 -16.61 31.67 7.33
CA ASP A 268 -15.49 32.40 7.93
C ASP A 268 -15.61 32.46 9.46
N LEU A 269 -16.83 32.64 9.97
CA LEU A 269 -17.10 32.70 11.41
C LEU A 269 -16.82 31.35 12.09
N VAL A 270 -17.22 30.26 11.45
CA VAL A 270 -16.97 28.89 11.94
C VAL A 270 -15.48 28.58 11.89
N THR A 271 -14.85 28.77 10.72
CA THR A 271 -13.45 28.36 10.51
C THR A 271 -12.43 29.24 11.26
N ALA A 272 -12.81 30.47 11.65
CA ALA A 272 -12.03 31.31 12.57
C ALA A 272 -11.77 30.67 13.94
N LYS A 273 -12.55 29.64 14.33
CA LYS A 273 -12.33 28.86 15.57
C LYS A 273 -11.35 27.71 15.42
N GLY A 274 -10.78 27.52 14.23
CA GLY A 274 -9.87 26.42 13.94
C GLY A 274 -8.62 26.39 14.82
N ASP A 275 -8.06 25.20 14.98
CA ASP A 275 -6.75 25.03 15.58
C ASP A 275 -5.68 25.49 14.59
N ALA A 276 -5.03 26.61 14.89
CA ALA A 276 -3.93 27.13 14.08
C ALA A 276 -2.77 26.13 13.96
N SER A 277 -2.60 25.25 14.95
CA SER A 277 -1.53 24.25 15.00
C SER A 277 -1.94 22.87 14.47
N ALA A 278 -3.18 22.69 14.02
CA ALA A 278 -3.61 21.48 13.33
C ALA A 278 -3.27 21.55 11.85
N ASP A 279 -3.00 20.38 11.27
CA ASP A 279 -2.82 20.17 9.84
C ASP A 279 -4.16 20.10 9.10
N PHE A 280 -5.21 19.69 9.81
CA PHE A 280 -6.58 19.55 9.29
C PHE A 280 -7.59 19.89 10.40
N ASN A 281 -8.49 20.83 10.15
CA ASN A 281 -9.58 21.18 11.04
C ASN A 281 -10.89 20.69 10.44
N VAL A 282 -11.68 19.97 11.23
CA VAL A 282 -13.03 19.55 10.87
C VAL A 282 -14.01 20.28 11.77
N PHE A 283 -15.05 20.86 11.19
CA PHE A 283 -16.13 21.55 11.89
C PHE A 283 -17.44 20.85 11.56
N PHE A 284 -18.04 20.22 12.56
CA PHE A 284 -19.34 19.59 12.43
C PHE A 284 -20.44 20.61 12.71
N VAL A 285 -21.32 20.81 11.74
CA VAL A 285 -22.48 21.72 11.79
C VAL A 285 -23.76 20.93 11.53
N TRP A 286 -24.92 21.52 11.81
CA TRP A 286 -26.21 20.86 11.57
C TRP A 286 -26.50 20.71 10.07
N GLU A 287 -26.29 21.78 9.31
CA GLU A 287 -26.57 21.87 7.88
C GLU A 287 -25.48 22.72 7.21
N TYR A 288 -25.01 22.30 6.04
CA TYR A 288 -23.96 22.98 5.30
C TYR A 288 -24.30 23.04 3.82
N GLU A 289 -24.03 24.18 3.19
CA GLU A 289 -24.30 24.37 1.77
C GLU A 289 -23.16 25.10 1.05
N GLN A 290 -22.77 24.55 -0.11
CA GLN A 290 -21.79 25.14 -1.02
C GLN A 290 -22.40 25.91 -2.19
N ASP A 291 -23.70 25.79 -2.41
CA ASP A 291 -24.36 26.38 -3.55
C ASP A 291 -24.76 27.85 -3.38
N ILE A 292 -24.81 28.53 -4.54
CA ILE A 292 -25.35 29.89 -4.65
C ILE A 292 -26.84 29.90 -4.29
N ASN A 293 -27.57 28.80 -4.53
CA ASN A 293 -28.98 28.64 -4.16
C ASN A 293 -29.13 27.72 -2.94
N PRO A 294 -29.47 28.24 -1.75
CA PRO A 294 -29.41 27.49 -0.48
C PRO A 294 -30.54 26.47 -0.27
N ASN A 295 -31.33 26.16 -1.30
CA ASN A 295 -32.49 25.27 -1.21
C ASN A 295 -32.23 23.88 -1.82
N HIS A 296 -30.98 23.55 -2.15
CA HIS A 296 -30.61 22.30 -2.79
C HIS A 296 -29.49 21.62 -2.01
N ASP A 297 -29.87 20.82 -1.01
CA ASP A 297 -28.94 19.99 -0.24
C ASP A 297 -28.29 18.94 -1.16
N ASP A 298 -27.07 19.22 -1.60
CA ASP A 298 -26.27 18.29 -2.40
C ASP A 298 -24.83 18.09 -1.90
N THR A 299 -24.50 18.63 -0.72
CA THR A 299 -23.12 18.74 -0.27
C THR A 299 -22.92 18.30 1.19
N ASP A 300 -22.38 17.09 1.38
CA ASP A 300 -22.08 16.52 2.70
C ASP A 300 -20.97 17.28 3.47
N ALA A 301 -20.01 17.84 2.74
CA ALA A 301 -18.83 18.47 3.28
C ALA A 301 -18.14 19.38 2.27
N GLY A 302 -17.30 20.28 2.77
CA GLY A 302 -16.49 21.16 1.93
C GLY A 302 -15.16 21.49 2.56
N THR A 303 -14.11 21.56 1.74
CA THR A 303 -12.76 21.88 2.19
C THR A 303 -12.18 23.09 1.47
N LEU A 304 -11.66 24.04 2.26
CA LEU A 304 -10.79 25.10 1.76
C LEU A 304 -9.52 25.19 2.61
N GLY A 305 -8.37 25.03 1.95
CA GLY A 305 -7.08 24.98 2.63
C GLY A 305 -7.02 23.81 3.59
N LYS A 306 -6.96 24.07 4.89
CA LYS A 306 -6.93 23.06 5.95
C LYS A 306 -8.22 22.92 6.74
N ASN A 307 -9.27 23.64 6.36
CA ASN A 307 -10.53 23.68 7.08
C ASN A 307 -11.60 22.96 6.28
N CYS A 308 -12.27 22.02 6.93
CA CYS A 308 -13.40 21.28 6.41
C CYS A 308 -14.64 21.56 7.26
N ILE A 309 -15.72 22.02 6.65
CA ILE A 309 -17.05 21.99 7.27
C ILE A 309 -17.76 20.72 6.81
N PHE A 310 -18.47 20.09 7.73
CA PHE A 310 -19.12 18.80 7.54
C PHE A 310 -20.48 18.84 8.23
N GLU A 311 -21.56 18.53 7.52
CA GLU A 311 -22.91 18.62 8.07
C GLU A 311 -23.40 17.33 8.72
N ASP A 312 -24.59 17.36 9.34
CA ASP A 312 -25.13 16.20 10.04
C ASP A 312 -25.92 15.25 9.14
N HIS A 313 -26.55 15.77 8.09
CA HIS A 313 -27.35 14.98 7.15
C HIS A 313 -26.52 14.19 6.15
N ALA A 314 -25.23 14.54 6.05
CA ALA A 314 -24.25 13.78 5.32
C ALA A 314 -24.34 12.26 5.55
N GLY A 315 -24.17 11.51 4.46
CA GLY A 315 -24.40 10.07 4.39
C GLY A 315 -23.66 9.25 5.44
N THR A 316 -23.96 7.94 5.51
CA THR A 316 -23.49 7.07 6.62
C THR A 316 -21.96 6.86 6.67
N ASN A 317 -21.22 7.23 5.62
CA ASN A 317 -19.78 6.99 5.48
C ASN A 317 -18.91 8.18 5.90
N VAL A 318 -19.20 8.81 7.03
CA VAL A 318 -18.50 10.02 7.53
C VAL A 318 -16.97 9.93 7.45
N GLY A 319 -16.38 8.79 7.85
CA GLY A 319 -14.93 8.61 7.82
C GLY A 319 -14.32 8.60 6.41
N ASP A 320 -15.06 8.11 5.42
CA ASP A 320 -14.68 8.12 4.00
C ASP A 320 -14.77 9.52 3.42
N THR A 321 -15.85 10.24 3.72
CA THR A 321 -16.03 11.63 3.30
C THR A 321 -14.93 12.50 3.90
N LEU A 322 -14.63 12.36 5.20
CA LEU A 322 -13.49 13.05 5.83
C LEU A 322 -12.14 12.68 5.18
N ALA A 323 -11.96 11.42 4.76
CA ALA A 323 -10.74 11.03 4.08
C ALA A 323 -10.60 11.70 2.71
N HIS A 324 -11.70 11.87 1.98
CA HIS A 324 -11.74 12.59 0.72
C HIS A 324 -11.43 14.09 0.92
N GLU A 325 -12.06 14.73 1.90
CA GLU A 325 -11.80 16.14 2.27
C GLU A 325 -10.33 16.37 2.66
N LEU A 326 -9.75 15.42 3.41
CA LEU A 326 -8.31 15.45 3.70
C LEU A 326 -7.48 15.29 2.42
N GLY A 327 -7.95 14.52 1.42
CA GLY A 327 -7.33 14.42 0.10
C GLY A 327 -7.19 15.76 -0.60
N HIS A 328 -8.22 16.61 -0.54
CA HIS A 328 -8.15 18.01 -1.03
C HIS A 328 -7.14 18.84 -0.27
N THR A 329 -7.16 18.76 1.07
CA THR A 329 -6.15 19.44 1.92
C THR A 329 -4.71 19.02 1.56
N LEU A 330 -4.55 17.78 1.10
CA LEU A 330 -3.27 17.20 0.67
C LEU A 330 -2.96 17.41 -0.82
N GLY A 331 -3.75 18.22 -1.52
CA GLY A 331 -3.46 18.73 -2.85
C GLY A 331 -4.03 17.92 -4.02
N VAL A 332 -5.01 17.05 -3.78
CA VAL A 332 -5.66 16.26 -4.84
C VAL A 332 -7.05 16.81 -5.14
N ASN A 333 -7.37 17.01 -6.41
CA ASN A 333 -8.68 17.48 -6.87
C ASN A 333 -9.67 16.33 -7.07
N ASP A 334 -10.94 16.68 -7.27
CA ASP A 334 -11.98 15.74 -7.65
C ASP A 334 -11.79 15.12 -9.02
N PHE A 335 -12.43 13.95 -9.14
CA PHE A 335 -12.59 13.18 -10.36
C PHE A 335 -14.06 12.76 -10.50
N TYR A 336 -14.55 12.72 -11.74
CA TYR A 336 -15.97 12.48 -12.03
C TYR A 336 -16.20 11.45 -13.14
N GLY A 337 -15.14 10.90 -13.74
CA GLY A 337 -15.25 9.82 -14.71
C GLY A 337 -15.78 8.55 -14.06
N ALA A 338 -16.71 7.85 -14.73
CA ALA A 338 -17.31 6.63 -14.18
C ALA A 338 -16.28 5.53 -13.86
N ALA A 339 -15.15 5.50 -14.55
CA ALA A 339 -14.04 4.58 -14.29
C ALA A 339 -13.29 4.89 -12.98
N GLU A 340 -13.45 6.09 -12.44
CA GLU A 340 -12.78 6.61 -11.24
C GLU A 340 -13.62 6.40 -9.98
N LYS A 341 -14.86 5.89 -10.10
CA LYS A 341 -15.71 5.51 -8.96
C LYS A 341 -14.98 4.74 -7.85
N PRO A 342 -14.07 3.79 -8.14
CA PRO A 342 -13.34 3.09 -7.08
C PRO A 342 -12.31 3.94 -6.31
N LEU A 343 -11.99 5.15 -6.78
CA LEU A 343 -10.99 6.03 -6.21
C LEU A 343 -11.56 6.85 -5.05
N LEU A 344 -10.70 7.17 -4.08
CA LEU A 344 -11.04 8.02 -2.94
C LEU A 344 -11.55 9.40 -3.35
N MET A 345 -10.95 9.97 -4.40
CA MET A 345 -11.22 11.33 -4.87
C MET A 345 -12.31 11.37 -5.95
N TYR A 346 -13.18 10.36 -6.00
CA TYR A 346 -14.38 10.45 -6.82
C TYR A 346 -15.38 11.39 -6.15
N GLY A 347 -15.77 12.45 -6.84
CA GLY A 347 -16.48 13.60 -6.26
C GLY A 347 -17.95 13.36 -5.87
N ILE A 348 -18.45 12.12 -5.95
CA ILE A 348 -19.83 11.79 -5.55
C ILE A 348 -19.78 10.99 -4.24
N THR A 349 -20.24 11.58 -3.14
CA THR A 349 -20.06 11.08 -1.77
C THR A 349 -20.47 9.64 -1.57
N ASP A 350 -21.68 9.27 -1.96
CA ASP A 350 -22.18 7.91 -1.75
C ASP A 350 -21.75 6.90 -2.81
N GLN A 351 -20.92 7.31 -3.78
CA GLN A 351 -20.44 6.45 -4.85
C GLN A 351 -18.92 6.32 -4.90
N ARG A 352 -18.19 7.04 -4.04
CA ARG A 352 -16.73 7.00 -4.00
C ARG A 352 -16.23 5.70 -3.40
N GLY A 353 -15.11 5.24 -3.92
CA GLY A 353 -14.37 4.12 -3.35
C GLY A 353 -13.31 4.61 -2.39
N GLN A 354 -12.39 3.70 -2.04
CA GLN A 354 -11.34 3.97 -1.06
C GLN A 354 -9.94 3.76 -1.65
N LYS A 355 -9.82 3.59 -2.98
CA LYS A 355 -8.52 3.34 -3.62
C LYS A 355 -7.75 4.65 -3.80
N ILE A 356 -6.48 4.67 -3.43
CA ILE A 356 -5.56 5.77 -3.70
C ILE A 356 -4.59 5.32 -4.80
N PRO A 357 -4.67 5.86 -6.03
CA PRO A 357 -3.75 5.53 -7.12
C PRO A 357 -2.37 6.14 -6.88
N LYS A 358 -1.36 5.67 -7.64
CA LYS A 358 0.03 6.15 -7.56
C LYS A 358 0.13 7.67 -7.60
N ALA A 359 -0.60 8.30 -8.53
CA ALA A 359 -0.58 9.75 -8.71
C ALA A 359 -1.01 10.48 -7.43
N HIS A 360 -2.12 10.08 -6.81
CA HIS A 360 -2.63 10.73 -5.60
C HIS A 360 -1.71 10.45 -4.41
N ALA A 361 -1.22 9.22 -4.25
CA ALA A 361 -0.28 8.90 -3.19
C ALA A 361 1.02 9.73 -3.27
N ASN A 362 1.50 10.00 -4.48
CA ASN A 362 2.66 10.86 -4.70
C ASN A 362 2.39 12.34 -4.44
N THR A 363 1.19 12.83 -4.76
CA THR A 363 0.79 14.20 -4.41
C THR A 363 0.68 14.38 -2.90
N MET A 364 -0.02 13.45 -2.22
CA MET A 364 -0.34 13.59 -0.81
C MET A 364 0.86 13.32 0.12
N ASN A 365 1.79 12.46 -0.29
CA ASN A 365 3.03 12.16 0.43
C ASN A 365 4.17 11.89 -0.56
N PRO A 366 4.86 12.93 -1.08
CA PRO A 366 5.87 12.79 -2.13
C PRO A 366 7.08 11.94 -1.72
#